data_AF-A0A7W5QKY7-F1
#
_entry.id   AF-A0A7W5QKY7-F1
#
_cell.length_a   1.000
_cell.length_b   1.000
_cell.length_c   1.000
_cell.angle_alpha   90.00
_cell.angle_beta   90.00
_cell.angle_gamma   90.00
#
_symmetry.space_group_name_H-M   'P 1'
#
loop_
_entity.id
_entity.type
_entity.pdbx_description
1 polymer ?
#
loop_
_entity_poly.entity_id
_entity_poly.type
_entity_poly.pdbx_seq_one_letter_code
_entity_poly.pdbx_strand_id
1 'polypeptide(L)'
;MTFDLYEPRVTRRTPPRSRSAPARPSLWRRFKRLFAVKTKFEAFLVIYALATGAVERGFGYVHRLPGARGWLMFAACTGVVFIAGGKILDAVERDEHDREAGLDML
;
A
#
# COMPACT_ATOMS: atom_id res chain seq x y z
N MET A 1 11.36 -24.55 66.66
CA MET A 1 9.99 -24.95 66.32
C MET A 1 9.62 -24.22 65.03
N THR A 2 10.05 -24.73 63.89
CA THR A 2 9.35 -25.75 63.07
C THR A 2 8.14 -25.17 62.37
N PHE A 3 8.33 -24.76 61.10
CA PHE A 3 7.48 -25.03 59.93
C PHE A 3 7.99 -24.15 58.77
N ASP A 4 9.20 -24.40 58.28
CA ASP A 4 9.46 -25.24 57.10
C ASP A 4 8.29 -26.10 56.58
N LEU A 5 8.14 -26.14 55.26
CA LEU A 5 7.22 -26.92 54.43
C LEU A 5 5.83 -26.31 54.17
N TYR A 6 5.72 -25.56 53.08
CA TYR A 6 5.13 -26.07 51.84
C TYR A 6 5.10 -24.95 50.77
N GLU A 7 6.27 -24.60 50.24
CA GLU A 7 6.36 -23.85 48.98
C GLU A 7 6.34 -24.87 47.83
N PRO A 8 5.26 -24.94 47.01
CA PRO A 8 5.23 -25.86 45.90
C PRO A 8 6.20 -25.40 44.81
N ARG A 9 7.31 -26.11 44.65
CA ARG A 9 8.15 -26.05 43.45
C ARG A 9 7.28 -26.37 42.24
N VAL A 10 6.78 -25.34 41.58
CA VAL A 10 6.28 -25.42 40.21
C VAL A 10 7.48 -25.77 39.32
N THR A 11 7.64 -27.06 39.07
CA THR A 11 8.55 -27.58 38.04
C THR A 11 8.03 -27.08 36.70
N ARG A 12 8.56 -25.95 36.22
CA ARG A 12 8.35 -25.51 34.84
C ARG A 12 8.99 -26.56 33.92
N ARG A 13 8.21 -27.54 33.49
CA ARG A 13 8.56 -28.32 32.30
C ARG A 13 8.59 -27.35 31.14
N THR A 14 9.76 -27.10 30.59
CA THR A 14 9.90 -26.47 29.28
C THR A 14 9.27 -27.40 28.25
N PRO A 15 8.21 -26.98 27.54
CA PRO A 15 7.67 -27.81 26.46
C PRO A 15 8.72 -27.90 25.33
N PRO A 16 8.76 -29.03 24.59
CA PRO A 16 9.69 -29.19 23.48
C PRO A 16 9.43 -28.12 22.43
N ARG A 17 10.52 -27.53 21.92
CA ARG A 17 10.53 -26.49 20.88
C ARG A 17 9.88 -27.06 19.61
N SER A 18 8.57 -26.88 19.48
CA SER A 18 7.82 -27.20 18.27
C SER A 18 8.40 -26.34 17.15
N ARG A 19 9.06 -26.98 16.18
CA ARG A 19 9.49 -26.36 14.93
C ARG A 19 8.22 -25.94 14.19
N SER A 20 7.83 -24.69 14.32
CA SER A 20 6.76 -24.10 13.51
C SER A 20 7.19 -24.14 12.05
N ALA A 21 6.43 -24.85 11.23
CA ALA A 21 6.53 -24.81 9.78
C ALA A 21 6.50 -23.35 9.29
N PRO A 22 7.19 -23.00 8.19
CA PRO A 22 7.19 -21.64 7.69
C PRO A 22 5.74 -21.25 7.32
N ALA A 23 5.17 -20.34 8.10
CA ALA A 23 3.88 -19.74 7.81
C ALA A 23 3.98 -19.08 6.43
N ARG A 24 3.37 -19.70 5.42
CA ARG A 24 3.26 -19.13 4.09
C ARG A 24 2.62 -17.75 4.26
N PRO A 25 3.28 -16.66 3.85
CA PRO A 25 2.69 -15.34 3.98
C PRO A 25 1.36 -15.37 3.22
N SER A 26 0.28 -15.06 3.94
CA SER A 26 -1.05 -14.99 3.34
C SER A 26 -1.00 -14.07 2.11
N LEU A 27 -1.71 -14.44 1.05
CA LEU A 27 -1.84 -13.65 -0.18
C LEU A 27 -2.14 -12.16 0.12
N TRP A 28 -2.93 -11.91 1.15
CA TRP A 28 -3.21 -10.58 1.71
C TRP A 28 -1.99 -9.74 2.08
N ARG A 29 -0.93 -10.35 2.62
CA ARG A 29 0.30 -9.65 2.99
C ARG A 29 1.12 -9.24 1.76
N ARG A 30 1.01 -10.01 0.66
CA ARG A 30 1.65 -9.68 -0.62
C ARG A 30 0.87 -8.61 -1.38
N PHE A 31 -0.46 -8.68 -1.37
CA PHE A 31 -1.32 -7.68 -2.02
C PHE A 31 -1.14 -6.29 -1.40
N LYS A 32 -1.05 -6.20 -0.07
CA LYS A 32 -0.76 -4.93 0.62
C LYS A 32 0.62 -4.34 0.29
N ARG A 33 1.58 -5.17 -0.12
CA ARG A 33 2.93 -4.71 -0.49
C ARG A 33 2.97 -4.07 -1.88
N LEU A 34 1.97 -4.35 -2.72
CA LEU A 34 1.79 -3.75 -4.04
C LEU A 34 1.08 -2.38 -3.97
N PHE A 35 0.42 -2.08 -2.85
CA PHE A 35 -0.18 -0.76 -2.57
C PHE A 35 0.72 0.15 -1.75
N ALA A 36 1.91 -0.33 -1.35
CA ALA A 36 2.92 0.49 -0.73
C ALA A 36 3.77 1.12 -1.84
N VAL A 37 3.28 2.20 -2.44
CA VAL A 37 3.96 2.93 -3.52
C VAL A 37 5.30 3.44 -3.00
N LYS A 38 6.38 2.72 -3.30
CA LYS A 38 7.71 3.01 -2.75
C LYS A 38 8.71 3.44 -3.80
N THR A 39 8.36 3.24 -5.07
CA THR A 39 9.22 3.49 -6.22
C THR A 39 8.48 4.32 -7.26
N LYS A 40 9.22 5.11 -8.04
CA LYS A 40 8.64 5.94 -9.11
C LYS A 40 7.89 5.07 -10.15
N PHE A 41 8.37 3.85 -10.41
CA PHE A 41 7.70 2.88 -11.31
C PHE A 41 6.32 2.44 -10.82
N GLU A 42 6.15 2.14 -9.53
CA GLU A 42 4.82 1.80 -8.98
C GLU A 42 3.85 2.97 -9.08
N ALA A 43 4.34 4.20 -8.83
CA ALA A 43 3.52 5.40 -9.01
C ALA A 43 3.01 5.52 -10.46
N PHE A 44 3.89 5.35 -11.46
CA PHE A 44 3.47 5.36 -12.87
C PHE A 44 2.48 4.26 -13.19
N LEU A 45 2.62 3.07 -12.61
CA LEU A 45 1.71 1.95 -12.85
C LEU A 45 0.31 2.21 -12.28
N VAL A 46 0.22 2.85 -11.10
CA VAL A 46 -1.05 3.30 -10.51
C VAL A 46 -1.68 4.41 -11.35
N ILE A 47 -0.91 5.42 -11.75
CA ILE A 47 -1.39 6.52 -12.60
C ILE A 47 -1.91 5.98 -13.93
N TYR A 48 -1.21 5.02 -14.53
CA TYR A 48 -1.63 4.36 -15.75
C TYR A 48 -2.95 3.59 -15.59
N ALA A 49 -3.12 2.85 -14.49
CA ALA A 49 -4.37 2.16 -14.19
C ALA A 49 -5.54 3.14 -14.01
N LEU A 50 -5.32 4.26 -13.30
CA LEU A 50 -6.31 5.33 -13.14
C LEU A 50 -6.65 6.00 -14.47
N ALA A 51 -5.65 6.31 -15.30
CA ALA A 51 -5.83 6.91 -16.61
C ALA A 51 -6.66 6.01 -17.53
N THR A 52 -6.32 4.71 -17.59
CA THR A 52 -7.04 3.73 -18.42
C THR A 52 -8.51 3.66 -18.03
N GLY A 53 -8.82 3.57 -16.72
CA GLY A 53 -10.21 3.55 -16.24
C GLY A 53 -10.96 4.87 -16.50
N ALA A 54 -10.29 6.01 -16.37
CA ALA A 54 -10.87 7.32 -16.63
C ALA A 54 -11.21 7.51 -18.12
N VAL A 55 -10.32 7.08 -19.02
CA VAL A 55 -10.52 7.17 -20.46
C VAL A 55 -11.70 6.30 -20.91
N GLU A 56 -11.79 5.05 -20.44
CA GLU A 56 -12.88 4.15 -20.81
C GLU A 56 -14.25 4.67 -20.36
N ARG A 57 -14.33 5.22 -19.14
CA ARG A 57 -15.54 5.88 -18.64
C ARG A 57 -15.84 7.18 -19.36
N GLY A 58 -14.81 7.99 -19.60
CA GLY A 58 -14.90 9.26 -20.33
C GLY A 58 -15.43 9.07 -21.75
N PHE A 59 -14.93 8.06 -22.47
CA PHE A 59 -15.35 7.74 -23.83
C PHE A 59 -16.82 7.31 -23.87
N GLY A 60 -17.27 6.56 -22.85
CA GLY A 60 -18.68 6.22 -22.67
C GLY A 60 -19.59 7.45 -22.53
N TYR A 61 -19.13 8.53 -21.91
CA TYR A 61 -19.89 9.79 -21.80
C TYR A 61 -19.93 10.58 -23.11
N VAL A 62 -18.80 10.64 -23.84
CA VAL A 62 -18.74 11.31 -25.16
C VAL A 62 -19.74 10.66 -26.14
N HIS A 63 -19.86 9.33 -26.10
CA HIS A 63 -20.74 8.61 -27.01
C HIS A 63 -22.23 8.78 -26.69
N ARG A 64 -22.58 9.00 -25.42
CA ARG A 64 -23.97 9.18 -24.95
C ARG A 64 -24.43 10.63 -24.93
N LEU A 65 -23.52 11.58 -24.79
CA LEU A 65 -23.79 13.02 -24.72
C LEU A 65 -23.12 13.72 -25.92
N PRO A 66 -23.75 13.69 -27.11
CA PRO A 66 -23.20 14.34 -28.28
C PRO A 66 -23.11 15.86 -28.05
N GLY A 67 -21.94 16.44 -28.33
CA GLY A 67 -21.64 17.87 -28.17
C GLY A 67 -20.58 18.16 -27.11
N ALA A 68 -20.43 19.44 -26.76
CA ALA A 68 -19.37 19.94 -25.87
C ALA A 68 -19.41 19.33 -24.45
N ARG A 69 -20.58 18.90 -23.99
CA ARG A 69 -20.79 18.34 -22.64
C ARG A 69 -20.07 17.00 -22.42
N GLY A 70 -20.05 16.13 -23.43
CA GLY A 70 -19.34 14.86 -23.35
C GLY A 70 -17.82 15.05 -23.25
N TRP A 71 -17.28 15.98 -24.04
CA TRP A 71 -15.87 16.36 -24.00
C TRP A 71 -15.48 17.03 -22.68
N LEU A 72 -16.36 17.86 -22.10
CA LEU A 72 -16.11 18.48 -20.80
C LEU A 72 -16.03 17.46 -19.67
N MET A 73 -16.86 16.41 -19.69
CA MET A 73 -16.78 15.29 -18.74
C MET A 73 -15.53 14.42 -18.97
N PHE A 74 -15.16 14.17 -20.23
CA PHE A 74 -13.92 13.48 -20.56
C PHE A 74 -12.70 14.24 -20.02
N ALA A 75 -12.64 15.55 -20.28
CA ALA A 75 -11.59 16.44 -19.82
C ALA A 75 -11.57 16.57 -18.29
N ALA A 76 -12.72 16.61 -17.63
CA ALA A 76 -12.80 16.61 -16.18
C ALA A 76 -12.25 15.29 -15.59
N CYS A 77 -12.60 14.14 -16.17
CA CYS A 77 -12.16 12.84 -15.68
C CYS A 77 -10.64 12.66 -15.85
N THR A 78 -10.10 13.04 -17.01
CA THR A 78 -8.63 13.04 -17.23
C THR A 78 -7.92 14.10 -16.41
N GLY A 79 -8.53 15.28 -16.21
CA GLY A 79 -8.00 16.34 -15.34
C GLY A 79 -7.77 15.87 -13.90
N VAL A 80 -8.71 15.09 -13.33
CA VAL A 80 -8.54 14.49 -11.99
C VAL A 80 -7.34 13.53 -11.95
N VAL A 81 -7.10 12.76 -13.01
CA VAL A 81 -5.96 11.83 -13.08
C VAL A 81 -4.63 12.59 -13.05
N PHE A 82 -4.53 13.75 -13.71
CA PHE A 82 -3.32 14.57 -13.64
C PHE A 82 -3.06 15.14 -12.24
N ILE A 83 -4.12 15.64 -11.57
CA ILE A 83 -4.00 16.13 -10.19
C ILE A 83 -3.57 14.99 -9.25
N ALA A 84 -4.21 13.83 -9.37
CA ALA A 84 -3.87 12.64 -8.59
C ALA A 84 -2.44 12.17 -8.89
N GLY A 85 -2.05 12.14 -10.17
CA GLY A 85 -0.72 11.71 -10.59
C GLY A 85 0.40 12.61 -10.05
N GLY A 86 0.20 13.93 -10.06
CA GLY A 86 1.13 14.88 -9.44
C GLY A 86 1.29 14.61 -7.94
N LYS A 87 0.19 14.41 -7.20
CA LYS A 87 0.25 14.14 -5.75
C LYS A 87 0.89 12.79 -5.43
N ILE A 88 0.65 11.76 -6.24
CA ILE A 88 1.27 10.44 -6.05
C ILE A 88 2.78 10.53 -6.28
N LEU A 89 3.20 11.24 -7.33
CA LEU A 89 4.63 11.38 -7.64
C LEU A 89 5.36 12.19 -6.57
N ASP A 90 4.75 13.29 -6.12
CA ASP A 90 5.27 14.15 -5.04
C ASP A 90 5.40 13.39 -3.71
N ALA A 91 4.43 12.54 -3.39
CA ALA A 91 4.50 11.68 -2.21
C ALA A 91 5.68 10.67 -2.27
N VAL A 92 5.99 10.13 -3.46
CA VAL A 92 7.12 9.21 -3.64
C VAL A 92 8.45 9.92 -3.54
N GLU A 93 8.59 11.11 -4.14
CA GLU A 93 9.80 11.93 -4.04
C GLU A 93 10.10 12.30 -2.59
N ARG A 94 9.06 12.67 -1.83
CA ARG A 94 9.17 12.97 -0.40
C ARG A 94 9.63 11.76 0.42
N ASP A 95 9.12 10.58 0.10
CA ASP A 95 9.49 9.30 0.73
C ASP A 95 10.93 8.87 0.42
N GLU A 96 11.49 9.31 -0.72
CA GLU A 96 12.89 9.10 -1.11
C GLU A 96 13.81 10.06 -0.36
N HIS A 97 13.46 11.35 -0.34
CA HIS A 97 14.19 12.39 0.39
C HIS A 97 14.27 12.13 1.91
N ASP A 98 13.17 11.66 2.52
CA ASP A 98 13.14 11.30 3.95
C ASP A 98 14.04 10.08 4.26
N ARG A 99 14.32 9.22 3.28
CA ARG A 99 15.25 8.08 3.43
C ARG A 99 16.70 8.52 3.30
N GLU A 100 17.01 9.41 2.36
CA GLU A 100 18.35 9.95 2.17
C GLU A 100 18.77 10.77 3.39
N ALA A 101 17.93 11.70 3.86
CA ALA A 101 18.19 12.49 5.05
C ALA A 101 18.35 11.65 6.34
N GLY A 102 17.66 10.50 6.43
CA GLY A 102 17.79 9.58 7.56
C GLY A 102 19.05 8.71 7.54
N LEU A 103 19.64 8.51 6.36
CA LEU A 103 20.92 7.80 6.19
C LEU A 103 22.11 8.73 6.38
N ASP A 104 21.97 10.01 6.04
CA ASP A 104 23.00 11.05 6.25
C ASP A 104 23.20 11.43 7.72
N MET A 105 22.26 11.02 8.60
CA MET A 105 22.31 11.25 10.05
C MET A 105 23.02 10.14 10.85
N LEU A 106 23.48 9.06 10.20
CA LEU A 106 24.14 7.90 10.81
C LEU A 106 25.61 7.78 10.37
#